data_AF-A0A671PVR3-F1
#
_entry.id   AF-A0A671PVR3-F1
#
_cell.length_a   1.000
_cell.length_b   1.000
_cell.length_c   1.000
_cell.angle_alpha   90.00
_cell.angle_beta   90.00
_cell.angle_gamma   90.00
#
_symmetry.space_group_name_H-M   'P 1'
#
loop_
_entity.id
_entity.type
_entity.pdbx_description
1 polymer ?
#
loop_
_entity_poly.entity_id
_entity_poly.type
_entity_poly.pdbx_seq_one_letter_code
_entity_poly.pdbx_strand_id
1 'polypeptide(L)'
;TTRGYFIYVLLGFGPFRQYVVNPSWEAAKGLKMAGLGLGIEVHIKEIPVSYAKSQQVIDDIWQTMTPKVVIHLGIAPGAKGITLEQTGKNHCYKDRDVSGLCPDRHCCIEGGPERLDSIIDMRSLSKHLKSMGLDVIYSRDAGR
;
A
#
# COMPACT_ATOMS: atom_id res chain seq x y z
N THR A 1 -3.20 25.51 -22.69
CA THR A 1 -2.56 24.20 -22.52
C THR A 1 -2.68 23.79 -21.07
N THR A 2 -3.69 22.99 -20.73
CA THR A 2 -3.78 22.37 -19.40
C THR A 2 -2.58 21.43 -19.26
N ARG A 3 -1.59 21.81 -18.45
CA ARG A 3 -0.58 20.86 -17.97
C ARG A 3 -1.37 19.79 -17.21
N GLY A 4 -1.63 18.65 -17.83
CA GLY A 4 -2.26 17.52 -17.16
C GLY A 4 -1.29 17.02 -16.10
N TYR A 5 -1.67 17.15 -14.83
CA TYR A 5 -0.92 16.56 -13.74
C TYR A 5 -1.15 15.05 -13.76
N PHE A 6 -0.11 14.27 -13.47
CA PHE A 6 -0.26 12.86 -13.15
C PHE A 6 -0.72 12.71 -11.70
N ILE A 7 -1.81 11.99 -11.48
CA ILE A 7 -2.33 11.71 -10.15
C ILE A 7 -1.61 10.51 -9.56
N TYR A 8 -0.98 10.70 -8.41
CA TYR A 8 -0.32 9.66 -7.61
C TYR A 8 -1.07 9.54 -6.30
N VAL A 9 -1.52 8.34 -5.94
CA VAL A 9 -2.26 8.10 -4.70
C VAL A 9 -1.39 7.33 -3.72
N LEU A 10 -1.25 7.84 -2.49
CA LEU A 10 -0.57 7.15 -1.39
C LEU A 10 -1.61 6.76 -0.34
N LEU A 11 -1.61 5.49 0.04
CA LEU A 11 -2.52 4.93 1.02
C LEU A 11 -1.73 4.56 2.26
N GLY A 12 -2.19 4.99 3.44
CA GLY A 12 -1.63 4.58 4.72
C GLY A 12 -2.74 4.04 5.61
N PHE A 13 -2.42 3.06 6.45
CA PHE A 13 -3.40 2.52 7.39
C PHE A 13 -3.63 3.47 8.56
N GLY A 14 -4.86 3.51 9.05
CA GLY A 14 -5.20 4.13 10.33
C GLY A 14 -4.83 3.25 11.53
N PRO A 15 -5.32 3.60 12.73
CA PRO A 15 -4.97 2.92 13.98
C PRO A 15 -5.33 1.42 14.00
N PHE A 16 -4.47 0.60 14.62
CA PHE A 16 -4.71 -0.84 14.81
C PHE A 16 -3.89 -1.44 15.94
N ARG A 17 -4.51 -2.29 16.77
CA ARG A 17 -3.90 -2.93 17.94
C ARG A 17 -3.19 -1.88 18.82
N GLN A 18 -1.89 -2.04 19.08
CA GLN A 18 -1.09 -1.10 19.87
C GLN A 18 -0.76 0.22 19.14
N TYR A 19 -0.98 0.30 17.83
CA TYR A 19 -0.63 1.46 17.03
C TYR A 19 -1.81 2.45 17.00
N VAL A 20 -1.87 3.31 18.02
CA VAL A 20 -2.85 4.42 18.08
C VAL A 20 -2.56 5.52 17.05
N VAL A 21 -1.30 5.62 16.63
CA VAL A 21 -0.85 6.38 15.46
C VAL A 21 -0.10 5.38 14.59
N ASN A 22 -0.52 5.23 13.33
CA ASN A 22 0.07 4.26 12.44
C ASN A 22 1.17 4.93 11.58
N PRO A 23 2.44 4.47 11.67
CA PRO A 23 3.55 5.06 10.91
C PRO A 23 3.32 5.14 9.40
N SER A 24 2.54 4.22 8.82
CA SER A 24 2.24 4.25 7.39
C SER A 24 1.41 5.48 6.98
N TRP A 25 0.49 5.94 7.83
CA TRP A 25 -0.28 7.15 7.58
C TRP A 25 0.55 8.43 7.78
N GLU A 26 1.42 8.44 8.80
CA GLU A 26 2.37 9.55 8.98
C GLU A 26 3.33 9.67 7.79
N ALA A 27 3.80 8.54 7.25
CA ALA A 27 4.64 8.53 6.06
C ALA A 27 3.90 9.09 4.82
N ALA A 28 2.63 8.72 4.61
CA ALA A 28 1.82 9.28 3.53
C ALA A 28 1.66 10.80 3.64
N LYS A 29 1.37 11.31 4.85
CA LYS A 29 1.29 12.76 5.12
C LYS A 29 2.62 13.46 4.84
N GLY A 30 3.73 12.90 5.29
CA GLY A 30 5.06 13.44 5.02
C GLY A 30 5.38 13.52 3.52
N LEU A 31 5.06 12.47 2.75
CA LEU A 31 5.26 12.45 1.30
C LEU A 31 4.38 13.47 0.56
N LYS A 32 3.13 13.65 1.00
CA LYS A 32 2.25 14.71 0.45
C LYS A 32 2.82 16.10 0.68
N MET A 33 3.39 16.35 1.86
CA MET A 33 4.01 17.64 2.20
C MET A 33 5.30 17.88 1.41
N ALA A 34 6.13 16.84 1.25
CA ALA A 34 7.37 16.93 0.48
C ALA A 34 7.13 17.13 -1.03
N GLY A 35 6.06 16.52 -1.56
CA GLY A 35 5.77 16.51 -3.00
C GLY A 35 6.73 15.59 -3.79
N LEU A 36 6.37 15.31 -5.05
CA LEU A 36 7.14 14.43 -5.94
C LEU A 36 7.70 15.13 -7.18
N GLY A 37 7.72 16.47 -7.17
CA GLY A 37 8.20 17.29 -8.29
C GLY A 37 7.09 17.82 -9.20
N LEU A 38 7.49 18.52 -10.26
CA LEU A 38 6.57 19.19 -11.16
C LEU A 38 5.75 18.20 -11.99
N GLY A 39 4.47 18.49 -12.16
CA GLY A 39 3.57 17.67 -12.99
C GLY A 39 3.00 16.44 -12.28
N ILE A 40 3.26 16.26 -10.97
CA ILE A 40 2.69 15.18 -10.17
C ILE A 40 1.81 15.78 -9.07
N GLU A 41 0.54 15.38 -9.05
CA GLU A 41 -0.39 15.67 -7.97
C GLU A 41 -0.48 14.46 -7.04
N VAL A 42 0.00 14.62 -5.80
CA VAL A 42 -0.06 13.57 -4.79
C VAL A 42 -1.40 13.66 -4.06
N HIS A 43 -2.20 12.60 -4.04
CA HIS A 43 -3.35 12.45 -3.15
C HIS A 43 -3.03 11.42 -2.09
N ILE A 44 -3.56 11.62 -0.88
CA ILE A 44 -3.39 10.68 0.21
C ILE A 44 -4.73 10.30 0.79
N LYS A 45 -4.84 9.05 1.24
CA LYS A 45 -6.05 8.57 1.92
C LYS A 45 -5.65 7.62 3.04
N GLU A 46 -6.22 7.87 4.21
CA GLU A 46 -6.13 6.95 5.34
C GLU A 46 -7.15 5.83 5.14
N ILE A 47 -6.69 4.58 5.19
CA ILE A 47 -7.54 3.39 5.08
C ILE A 47 -7.67 2.71 6.45
N PRO A 48 -8.89 2.31 6.87
CA PRO A 48 -9.04 1.56 8.10
C PRO A 48 -8.41 0.17 7.95
N VAL A 49 -7.89 -0.41 9.04
CA VAL A 49 -7.48 -1.83 9.05
C VAL A 49 -8.72 -2.71 9.11
N SER A 50 -9.48 -2.71 8.03
CA SER A 50 -10.71 -3.49 7.81
C SER A 50 -10.80 -3.97 6.37
N TYR A 51 -11.06 -5.25 6.16
CA TYR A 51 -11.09 -5.83 4.81
C TYR A 51 -12.17 -5.18 3.93
N ALA A 52 -13.41 -5.14 4.40
CA ALA A 52 -14.54 -4.59 3.65
C ALA A 52 -14.40 -3.08 3.38
N LYS A 53 -14.00 -2.31 4.39
CA LYS A 53 -13.86 -0.85 4.24
C LYS A 53 -12.64 -0.47 3.39
N SER A 54 -11.55 -1.25 3.44
CA SER A 54 -10.40 -1.02 2.56
C SER A 54 -10.78 -1.18 1.10
N GLN A 55 -11.58 -2.21 0.77
CA GLN A 55 -12.07 -2.43 -0.59
C GLN A 55 -12.89 -1.23 -1.09
N GLN A 56 -13.84 -0.75 -0.27
CA GLN A 56 -14.66 0.42 -0.60
C GLN A 56 -13.81 1.67 -0.91
N VAL A 57 -12.80 1.95 -0.08
CA VAL A 57 -11.92 3.11 -0.31
C VAL A 57 -11.11 2.96 -1.61
N ILE A 58 -10.63 1.76 -1.91
CA ILE A 58 -9.88 1.49 -3.15
C ILE A 58 -10.79 1.66 -4.36
N ASP A 59 -12.01 1.13 -4.32
CA ASP A 59 -12.99 1.27 -5.40
C ASP A 59 -13.31 2.76 -5.67
N ASP A 60 -13.55 3.54 -4.62
CA ASP A 60 -13.81 4.98 -4.73
C ASP A 60 -12.64 5.72 -5.41
N ILE A 61 -11.40 5.39 -5.07
CA ILE A 61 -10.20 6.01 -5.68
C ILE A 61 -10.16 5.72 -7.18
N TRP A 62 -10.37 4.46 -7.59
CA TRP A 62 -10.33 4.09 -9.00
C TRP A 62 -11.47 4.72 -9.80
N GLN A 63 -12.66 4.87 -9.19
CA GLN A 63 -13.82 5.50 -9.82
C GLN A 63 -13.66 7.03 -9.97
N THR A 64 -12.96 7.68 -9.05
CA THR A 64 -12.96 9.15 -8.97
C THR A 64 -11.67 9.83 -9.45
N MET A 65 -10.52 9.14 -9.41
CA MET A 65 -9.21 9.79 -9.59
C MET A 65 -8.40 9.29 -10.79
N THR A 66 -8.68 8.10 -11.33
CA THR A 66 -7.88 7.49 -12.43
C THR A 66 -6.35 7.59 -12.21
N PRO A 67 -5.84 7.12 -11.06
CA PRO A 67 -4.44 7.33 -10.69
C PRO A 67 -3.47 6.66 -11.66
N LYS A 68 -2.31 7.29 -11.89
CA LYS A 68 -1.19 6.69 -12.63
C LYS A 68 -0.37 5.75 -11.78
N VAL A 69 -0.24 6.06 -10.50
CA VAL A 69 0.50 5.25 -9.52
C VAL A 69 -0.31 5.22 -8.23
N VAL A 70 -0.41 4.03 -7.64
CA VAL A 70 -0.95 3.85 -6.29
C VAL A 70 0.12 3.15 -5.45
N ILE A 71 0.47 3.73 -4.30
CA ILE A 71 1.43 3.18 -3.35
C ILE A 71 0.69 2.90 -2.04
N HIS A 72 0.65 1.64 -1.65
CA HIS A 72 0.10 1.23 -0.35
C HIS A 72 1.25 1.13 0.65
N LEU A 73 1.17 1.92 1.72
CA LEU A 73 2.10 1.92 2.83
C LEU A 73 1.50 1.11 3.98
N GLY A 74 2.33 0.29 4.60
CA GLY A 74 1.97 -0.52 5.74
C GLY A 74 3.10 -0.60 6.73
N ILE A 75 2.83 -1.22 7.87
CA ILE A 75 3.83 -1.53 8.89
C ILE A 75 4.04 -3.04 8.96
N ALA A 76 5.30 -3.45 9.12
CA ALA A 76 5.66 -4.82 9.40
C ALA A 76 6.36 -4.84 10.77
N PRO A 77 5.78 -5.50 11.79
CA PRO A 77 6.41 -5.60 13.11
C PRO A 77 7.84 -6.14 13.02
N GLY A 78 8.79 -5.45 13.65
CA GLY A 78 10.21 -5.83 13.64
C GLY A 78 10.97 -5.51 12.35
N ALA A 79 10.36 -4.83 11.38
CA ALA A 79 11.07 -4.33 10.21
C ALA A 79 12.16 -3.32 10.62
N LYS A 80 13.35 -3.47 10.02
CA LYS A 80 14.53 -2.63 10.28
C LYS A 80 14.75 -1.54 9.22
N GLY A 81 13.96 -1.56 8.15
CA GLY A 81 14.05 -0.68 7.00
C GLY A 81 12.79 -0.77 6.14
N ILE A 82 12.85 -0.25 4.91
CA ILE A 82 11.69 -0.24 3.99
C ILE A 82 11.63 -1.57 3.24
N THR A 83 10.53 -2.30 3.34
CA THR A 83 10.29 -3.49 2.53
C THR A 83 9.48 -3.14 1.28
N LEU A 84 9.96 -3.58 0.13
CA LEU A 84 9.29 -3.47 -1.17
C LEU A 84 8.69 -4.83 -1.54
N GLU A 85 7.35 -4.89 -1.51
CA GLU A 85 6.59 -6.11 -1.76
C GLU A 85 6.30 -6.28 -3.26
N GLN A 86 6.75 -7.41 -3.82
CA GLN A 86 6.47 -7.75 -5.21
C GLN A 86 5.08 -8.35 -5.40
N THR A 87 4.58 -9.13 -4.43
CA THR A 87 3.49 -10.08 -4.66
C THR A 87 2.43 -10.00 -3.56
N GLY A 88 1.17 -9.75 -3.97
CA GLY A 88 -0.02 -10.01 -3.16
C GLY A 88 -0.54 -11.42 -3.38
N LYS A 89 -1.07 -12.08 -2.34
CA LYS A 89 -1.63 -13.44 -2.41
C LYS A 89 -3.11 -13.44 -2.07
N ASN A 90 -3.90 -14.24 -2.76
CA ASN A 90 -5.35 -14.24 -2.63
C ASN A 90 -5.88 -15.14 -1.52
N HIS A 91 -5.09 -16.10 -1.03
CA HIS A 91 -5.53 -17.10 -0.04
C HIS A 91 -4.70 -17.06 1.23
N CYS A 92 -5.16 -17.78 2.26
CA CYS A 92 -4.52 -17.97 3.56
C CYS A 92 -4.58 -16.76 4.52
N TYR A 93 -5.63 -15.94 4.42
CA TYR A 93 -5.94 -14.91 5.42
C TYR A 93 -6.37 -15.54 6.73
N LYS A 94 -5.71 -15.21 7.84
CA LYS A 94 -6.02 -15.79 9.17
C LYS A 94 -6.27 -14.74 10.23
N ASP A 95 -5.79 -13.52 10.00
CA ASP A 95 -5.89 -12.44 10.96
C ASP A 95 -7.27 -11.78 10.92
N ARG A 96 -7.74 -11.39 12.10
CA ARG A 96 -8.95 -10.58 12.24
C ARG A 96 -8.59 -9.10 12.13
N ASP A 97 -9.46 -8.36 11.46
CA ASP A 97 -9.37 -6.92 11.30
C ASP A 97 -9.87 -6.17 12.56
N VAL A 98 -9.92 -4.82 12.52
CA VAL A 98 -10.40 -3.99 13.64
C VAL A 98 -11.86 -4.26 14.04
N SER A 99 -12.65 -4.83 13.13
CA SER A 99 -14.04 -5.21 13.36
C SER A 99 -14.17 -6.67 13.78
N GLY A 100 -13.07 -7.37 14.01
CA GLY A 100 -13.05 -8.79 14.38
C GLY A 100 -13.36 -9.72 13.22
N LEU A 101 -13.35 -9.24 11.98
CA LEU A 101 -13.70 -10.00 10.78
C LEU A 101 -12.44 -10.52 10.07
N CYS A 102 -12.55 -11.67 9.43
CA CYS A 102 -11.55 -12.25 8.54
C CYS A 102 -12.27 -12.60 7.23
N PRO A 103 -11.61 -12.54 6.06
CA PRO A 103 -12.25 -12.90 4.81
C PRO A 103 -12.78 -14.33 4.84
N ASP A 104 -13.98 -14.52 4.29
CA ASP A 104 -14.59 -15.84 4.19
C ASP A 104 -13.70 -16.79 3.39
N ARG A 105 -13.70 -18.07 3.81
CA ARG A 105 -12.84 -19.11 3.22
C ARG A 105 -11.35 -18.77 3.19
N HIS A 106 -10.91 -17.79 3.98
CA HIS A 106 -9.54 -17.30 4.00
C HIS A 106 -9.06 -16.78 2.63
N CYS A 107 -9.99 -16.25 1.81
CA CYS A 107 -9.77 -15.77 0.44
C CYS A 107 -10.08 -14.28 0.33
N CYS A 108 -9.24 -13.49 -0.35
CA CYS A 108 -9.45 -12.05 -0.53
C CYS A 108 -10.55 -11.78 -1.57
N ILE A 109 -10.45 -12.36 -2.76
CA ILE A 109 -11.43 -12.23 -3.86
C ILE A 109 -11.75 -13.63 -4.40
N GLU A 110 -12.98 -14.10 -4.20
CA GLU A 110 -13.43 -15.38 -4.75
C GLU A 110 -13.33 -15.40 -6.28
N GLY A 111 -12.75 -16.46 -6.84
CA GLY A 111 -12.50 -16.58 -8.29
C GLY A 111 -11.38 -15.66 -8.82
N GLY A 112 -10.77 -14.84 -7.98
CA GLY A 112 -9.59 -14.04 -8.32
C GLY A 112 -8.32 -14.88 -8.50
N PRO A 113 -7.27 -14.32 -9.14
CA PRO A 113 -6.01 -15.03 -9.33
C PRO A 113 -5.33 -15.35 -8.00
N GLU A 114 -4.61 -16.47 -7.92
CA GLU A 114 -3.88 -16.90 -6.71
C GLU A 114 -2.92 -15.85 -6.16
N ARG A 115 -2.32 -15.07 -7.06
CA ARG A 115 -1.40 -13.98 -6.73
C ARG A 115 -1.45 -12.89 -7.79
N LEU A 116 -1.08 -11.68 -7.38
CA LEU A 116 -0.83 -10.55 -8.27
C LEU A 116 0.57 -10.02 -7.99
N ASP A 117 1.37 -9.89 -9.04
CA ASP A 117 2.67 -9.26 -8.97
C ASP A 117 2.55 -7.77 -9.35
N SER A 118 3.23 -6.90 -8.61
CA SER A 118 3.35 -5.48 -8.96
C SER A 118 3.97 -5.34 -10.34
N ILE A 119 3.48 -4.37 -11.11
CA ILE A 119 4.06 -3.99 -12.41
C ILE A 119 5.47 -3.39 -12.25
N ILE A 120 5.79 -2.90 -11.06
CA ILE A 120 7.13 -2.41 -10.73
C ILE A 120 7.97 -3.61 -10.31
N ASP A 121 9.14 -3.77 -10.93
CA ASP A 121 10.14 -4.75 -10.51
C ASP A 121 10.79 -4.27 -9.20
N MET A 122 10.23 -4.74 -8.07
CA MET A 122 10.69 -4.39 -6.74
C MET A 122 12.09 -4.93 -6.45
N ARG A 123 12.52 -5.99 -7.14
CA ARG A 123 13.88 -6.54 -6.98
C ARG A 123 14.89 -5.57 -7.58
N SER A 124 14.64 -5.12 -8.80
CA SER A 124 15.52 -4.16 -9.48
C SER A 124 15.51 -2.80 -8.77
N LEU A 125 14.33 -2.33 -8.34
CA LEU A 125 14.20 -1.10 -7.55
C LEU A 125 14.95 -1.22 -6.21
N SER A 126 14.81 -2.34 -5.50
CA SER A 126 15.53 -2.58 -4.24
C SER A 126 17.04 -2.52 -4.43
N LYS A 127 17.59 -3.17 -5.48
CA LYS A 127 19.02 -3.10 -5.80
C LYS A 127 19.48 -1.67 -6.08
N HIS A 128 18.69 -0.91 -6.84
CA HIS A 128 18.99 0.47 -7.15
C HIS A 128 19.04 1.33 -5.89
N LEU A 129 18.01 1.29 -5.05
CA LEU A 129 17.97 2.06 -3.79
C LEU A 129 19.10 1.67 -2.82
N LYS A 130 19.47 0.38 -2.75
CA LYS A 130 20.64 -0.08 -1.98
C LYS A 130 21.93 0.54 -2.49
N SER A 131 22.11 0.66 -3.80
CA SER A 131 23.29 1.32 -4.39
C SER A 131 23.37 2.81 -4.05
N MET A 132 22.25 3.43 -3.71
CA MET A 132 22.17 4.80 -3.19
C MET A 132 22.38 4.88 -1.66
N GLY A 133 22.68 3.77 -0.99
CA GLY A 133 22.91 3.70 0.45
C GLY A 133 21.65 3.57 1.31
N LEU A 134 20.48 3.30 0.71
CA LEU A 134 19.23 3.13 1.45
C LEU A 134 19.05 1.67 1.91
N ASP A 135 18.64 1.50 3.15
CA ASP A 135 18.31 0.18 3.70
C ASP A 135 16.89 -0.24 3.28
N VAL A 136 16.83 -0.99 2.18
CA VAL A 136 15.58 -1.51 1.62
C VAL A 136 15.63 -3.02 1.45
N ILE A 137 14.51 -3.71 1.64
CA ILE A 137 14.41 -5.17 1.52
C ILE A 137 13.45 -5.50 0.39
N TYR A 138 13.84 -6.40 -0.51
CA TYR A 138 12.91 -6.98 -1.48
C TYR A 138 12.20 -8.17 -0.86
N SER A 139 10.87 -8.23 -1.03
CA SER A 139 10.04 -9.34 -0.56
C SER A 139 9.04 -9.78 -1.63
N ARG A 140 8.59 -11.03 -1.54
CA ARG A 140 7.52 -11.62 -2.38
C ARG A 140 6.33 -12.05 -1.52
N ASP A 141 6.22 -11.51 -0.32
CA ASP A 141 5.20 -11.91 0.63
C ASP A 141 4.86 -10.74 1.55
N ALA A 142 3.75 -10.06 1.23
CA ALA A 142 3.23 -8.95 2.01
C ALA A 142 2.50 -9.37 3.30
N GLY A 143 2.49 -10.68 3.64
CA GLY A 143 1.62 -11.22 4.68
C GLY A 143 0.17 -11.37 4.22
N ARG A 144 -0.70 -11.88 5.09
CA ARG A 144 -2.15 -12.05 4.93
C ARG A 144 -2.83 -12.10 6.29
#